data_AF-A0A419H848-F1
#
_entry.id   AF-A0A419H848-F1
#
_cell.length_a   1.000
_cell.length_b   1.000
_cell.length_c   1.000
_cell.angle_alpha   90.00
_cell.angle_beta   90.00
_cell.angle_gamma   90.00
#
_symmetry.space_group_name_H-M   'P 1'
#
loop_
_entity.id
_entity.type
_entity.pdbx_description
1 polymer ?
#
loop_
_entity_poly.entity_id
_entity_poly.type
_entity_poly.pdbx_seq_one_letter_code
_entity_poly.pdbx_strand_id
1 'polypeptide(L)'
;MLALLRKHYAIATAAIVFIIYLFTLAPSVIQIDSGELAAVQATLGIAHPTGYPLFTMLGYLFLKIPLPFAKIYQANLLAAVWCALAIILFIKIFELLIKALASKSVSNKTKQRMKIIETGFTADQKIIAAIAGGFYLAFSKTFWMQSTSVEVYSLQVFLFTLIIFTTLRAHYSTENKITDWIYVGPALAFGFANHMTTLLTLPFAAILFFQKEKFTKQAFKKIGLTAVVSLPVLFLIYLYLPIRAASQPILNWGNPVNFENFWRHFTGKQYQVWLFASFEAAGKQLKYFLSNFPSEFAYAGLLLGIAGLVFLFKREKKLFTALLITLLFAVLYSINYDIVDIDSYFLLACIIFSFFIAFGVLQLMLYLKTKSLKENYSLAIVGLLCFVPLAINRSDADQSGTYTFEDYTKAIIGSTEPNSLIFSYQWDYFVSASYYFQNVEGFRKDVAVIDKELLRRSWYYNQLKKNNPAVMKKIEAESSAFVEAVKPFERDENFDPSLLEQNYRAVMTNLIGKNIEDRNCYIGLELFQNEMQRGEFTLPQGYQLVPHLLAFKVVKGTEYIPVPDPKFTIRLPKQKNKYIQFIETTVGTMLTYRAAYELQFGYKERAKVYIDKAKKDFPGYQIPYEILRGME
;
A
#
# COMPACT_ATOMS: atom_id res chain seq x y z
N MET A 1 20.78 5.38 34.40
CA MET A 1 19.66 4.84 33.58
C MET A 1 18.67 5.92 33.15
N LEU A 2 17.97 6.61 34.07
CA LEU A 2 16.96 7.64 33.74
C LEU A 2 17.47 8.81 32.89
N ALA A 3 18.69 9.31 33.15
CA ALA A 3 19.28 10.38 32.34
C ALA A 3 19.59 9.95 30.89
N LEU A 4 20.00 8.69 30.69
CA LEU A 4 20.26 8.12 29.38
C LEU A 4 18.94 7.97 28.59
N LEU A 5 17.89 7.46 29.25
CA LEU A 5 16.55 7.36 28.67
C LEU A 5 15.99 8.73 28.29
N ARG A 6 16.16 9.76 29.14
CA ARG A 6 15.77 11.15 28.81
C ARG A 6 16.54 11.72 27.62
N LYS A 7 17.81 11.33 27.42
CA LYS A 7 18.61 11.79 26.28
C LYS A 7 18.21 11.11 24.97
N HIS A 8 17.83 9.84 25.02
CA HIS A 8 17.57 9.00 23.85
C HIS A 8 16.12 8.54 23.73
N TYR A 9 15.17 9.26 24.33
CA TYR A 9 13.77 8.85 24.40
C TYR A 9 13.13 8.67 23.03
N ALA A 10 13.48 9.47 22.02
CA ALA A 10 12.98 9.29 20.66
C ALA A 10 13.32 7.90 20.08
N ILE A 11 14.56 7.44 20.30
CA ILE A 11 15.03 6.12 19.86
C ILE A 11 14.36 5.03 20.69
N ALA A 12 14.26 5.22 22.01
CA ALA A 12 13.58 4.25 22.89
C ALA A 12 12.11 4.08 22.52
N THR A 13 11.38 5.17 22.22
CA THR A 13 10.00 5.14 21.77
C THR A 13 9.85 4.40 20.44
N ALA A 14 10.72 4.70 19.46
CA ALA A 14 10.72 4.00 18.18
C ALA A 14 11.07 2.51 18.32
N ALA A 15 11.98 2.14 19.24
CA ALA A 15 12.30 0.75 19.52
C ALA A 15 11.10 0.00 20.13
N ILE A 16 10.35 0.62 21.05
CA ILE A 16 9.11 0.05 21.59
C ILE A 16 8.07 -0.16 20.48
N VAL A 17 7.86 0.85 19.63
CA VAL A 17 6.95 0.77 18.48
C VAL A 17 7.37 -0.35 17.54
N PHE A 18 8.66 -0.41 17.18
CA PHE A 18 9.20 -1.44 16.29
C PHE A 18 8.99 -2.84 16.87
N ILE A 19 9.27 -3.06 18.15
CA ILE A 19 9.04 -4.35 18.83
C ILE A 19 7.56 -4.74 18.73
N ILE A 20 6.63 -3.80 18.94
CA ILE A 20 5.19 -4.07 18.80
C ILE A 20 4.84 -4.42 17.35
N TYR A 21 5.41 -3.73 16.36
CA TYR A 21 5.21 -4.05 14.96
C TYR A 21 5.69 -5.47 14.62
N LEU A 22 6.81 -5.94 15.18
CA LEU A 22 7.28 -7.32 14.97
C LEU A 22 6.24 -8.38 15.37
N PHE A 23 5.44 -8.12 16.41
CA PHE A 23 4.38 -9.04 16.85
C PHE A 23 3.11 -9.00 16.00
N THR A 24 3.01 -8.07 15.05
CA THR A 24 1.87 -7.90 14.14
C THR A 24 2.27 -8.01 12.66
N LEU A 25 3.55 -8.25 12.40
CA LEU A 25 4.13 -8.29 11.06
C LEU A 25 3.62 -9.51 10.27
N ALA A 26 3.28 -9.30 9.01
CA ALA A 26 2.88 -10.38 8.12
C ALA A 26 4.03 -11.39 7.92
N PRO A 27 3.76 -12.70 8.05
CA PRO A 27 4.79 -13.72 7.87
C PRO A 27 5.18 -13.92 6.40
N SER A 28 4.30 -13.52 5.47
CA SER A 28 4.43 -13.74 4.03
C SER A 28 3.76 -12.60 3.24
N VAL A 29 3.48 -12.84 1.96
CA VAL A 29 2.74 -11.90 1.09
C VAL A 29 1.31 -11.72 1.62
N ILE A 30 0.76 -10.53 1.42
CA ILE A 30 -0.64 -10.21 1.71
C ILE A 30 -1.38 -9.87 0.41
N GLN A 31 -2.60 -9.34 0.51
CA GLN A 31 -3.41 -8.89 -0.62
C GLN A 31 -2.76 -7.79 -1.48
N ILE A 32 -3.40 -7.47 -2.61
CA ILE A 32 -3.10 -6.33 -3.50
C ILE A 32 -1.66 -6.43 -4.04
N ASP A 33 -0.86 -5.38 -3.93
CA ASP A 33 0.40 -5.23 -4.66
C ASP A 33 1.60 -5.83 -3.92
N SER A 34 1.40 -6.36 -2.71
CA SER A 34 2.52 -6.80 -1.85
C SER A 34 3.41 -7.86 -2.51
N GLY A 35 2.83 -8.77 -3.30
CA GLY A 35 3.57 -9.78 -4.06
C GLY A 35 4.40 -9.18 -5.20
N GLU A 36 3.80 -8.28 -5.97
CA GLU A 36 4.51 -7.52 -7.02
C GLU A 36 5.65 -6.69 -6.41
N LEU A 37 5.37 -5.89 -5.38
CA LEU A 37 6.34 -5.01 -4.74
C LEU A 37 7.50 -5.78 -4.12
N ALA A 38 7.22 -6.92 -3.47
CA ALA A 38 8.27 -7.82 -2.96
C ALA A 38 9.13 -8.39 -4.09
N ALA A 39 8.51 -8.83 -5.19
CA ALA A 39 9.23 -9.35 -6.34
C ALA A 39 10.11 -8.28 -6.99
N VAL A 40 9.60 -7.05 -7.11
CA VAL A 40 10.33 -5.90 -7.62
C VAL A 40 11.54 -5.57 -6.74
N GLN A 41 11.38 -5.48 -5.42
CA GLN A 41 12.49 -5.28 -4.49
C GLN A 41 13.51 -6.42 -4.56
N ALA A 42 13.09 -7.67 -4.73
CA ALA A 42 14.00 -8.81 -4.77
C ALA A 42 14.78 -8.93 -6.09
N THR A 43 14.20 -8.46 -7.21
CA THR A 43 14.73 -8.68 -8.57
C THR A 43 15.21 -7.41 -9.27
N LEU A 44 15.13 -6.24 -8.62
CA LEU A 44 15.23 -4.93 -9.25
C LEU A 44 14.26 -4.81 -10.44
N GLY A 45 13.00 -5.20 -10.27
CA GLY A 45 11.98 -5.04 -11.31
C GLY A 45 11.47 -3.59 -11.46
N ILE A 46 10.56 -3.36 -12.39
CA ILE A 46 9.80 -2.10 -12.47
C ILE A 46 8.37 -2.41 -12.03
N ALA A 47 7.95 -1.77 -10.93
CA ALA A 47 6.61 -1.86 -10.39
C ALA A 47 5.61 -1.08 -11.24
N HIS A 48 4.32 -1.27 -10.99
CA HIS A 48 3.26 -0.46 -11.54
C HIS A 48 3.51 1.07 -11.35
N PRO A 49 2.95 1.93 -12.23
CA PRO A 49 3.23 3.36 -12.20
C PRO A 49 2.90 3.99 -10.84
N THR A 50 3.75 4.85 -10.28
CA THR A 50 4.85 5.57 -10.97
C THR A 50 6.22 4.89 -10.95
N GLY A 51 6.27 3.60 -10.60
CA GLY A 51 7.46 2.73 -10.73
C GLY A 51 8.39 2.72 -9.52
N TYR A 52 8.20 3.65 -8.59
CA TYR A 52 8.81 3.70 -7.25
C TYR A 52 10.32 3.38 -7.20
N PRO A 53 11.16 4.02 -8.04
CA PRO A 53 12.58 3.65 -8.18
C PRO A 53 13.35 3.67 -6.87
N LEU A 54 13.10 4.67 -5.99
CA LEU A 54 13.78 4.73 -4.69
C LEU A 54 13.41 3.56 -3.79
N PHE A 55 12.13 3.22 -3.72
CA PHE A 55 11.61 2.07 -2.98
C PHE A 55 12.26 0.77 -3.44
N THR A 56 12.30 0.55 -4.76
CA THR A 56 12.88 -0.65 -5.36
C THR A 56 14.37 -0.77 -5.04
N MET A 57 15.14 0.30 -5.22
CA MET A 57 16.58 0.28 -5.00
C MET A 57 16.94 0.06 -3.52
N LEU A 58 16.28 0.76 -2.59
CA LEU A 58 16.53 0.58 -1.15
C LEU A 58 16.08 -0.78 -0.67
N GLY A 59 14.93 -1.26 -1.15
CA GLY A 59 14.44 -2.61 -0.88
C GLY A 59 15.42 -3.68 -1.34
N TYR A 60 15.90 -3.59 -2.58
CA TYR A 60 16.90 -4.54 -3.10
C TYR A 60 18.17 -4.59 -2.26
N LEU A 61 18.71 -3.42 -1.88
CA LEU A 61 19.90 -3.36 -1.03
C LEU A 61 19.65 -4.00 0.34
N PHE A 62 18.49 -3.74 0.96
CA PHE A 62 18.12 -4.35 2.24
C PHE A 62 17.94 -5.87 2.13
N LEU A 63 17.28 -6.34 1.08
CA LEU A 63 17.06 -7.76 0.81
C LEU A 63 18.38 -8.49 0.45
N LYS A 64 19.49 -7.80 0.22
CA LYS A 64 20.82 -8.44 0.08
C LYS A 64 21.49 -8.74 1.42
N ILE A 65 21.00 -8.18 2.52
CA ILE A 65 21.50 -8.49 3.86
C ILE A 65 21.18 -9.98 4.16
N PRO A 66 22.17 -10.79 4.56
CA PRO A 66 21.99 -12.23 4.78
C PRO A 66 21.33 -12.50 6.14
N LEU A 67 20.08 -12.05 6.32
CA LEU A 67 19.27 -12.39 7.50
C LEU A 67 18.67 -13.80 7.35
N PRO A 68 18.47 -14.55 8.46
CA PRO A 68 17.94 -15.92 8.44
C PRO A 68 16.41 -15.98 8.26
N PHE A 69 15.87 -15.12 7.40
CA PHE A 69 14.43 -15.01 7.13
C PHE A 69 14.15 -15.15 5.63
N ALA A 70 12.94 -15.58 5.27
CA ALA A 70 12.46 -15.51 3.88
C ALA A 70 12.50 -14.05 3.38
N LYS A 71 12.72 -13.86 2.06
CA LYS A 71 12.88 -12.52 1.49
C LYS A 71 11.64 -11.65 1.64
N ILE A 72 10.44 -12.23 1.56
CA ILE A 72 9.19 -11.53 1.85
C ILE A 72 9.12 -11.03 3.30
N TYR A 73 9.53 -11.84 4.27
CA TYR A 73 9.57 -11.41 5.67
C TYR A 73 10.59 -10.28 5.88
N GLN A 74 11.74 -10.32 5.20
CA GLN A 74 12.72 -9.22 5.21
C GLN A 74 12.13 -7.93 4.61
N ALA A 75 11.34 -8.03 3.53
CA ALA A 75 10.65 -6.88 2.94
C ALA A 75 9.59 -6.29 3.89
N ASN A 76 8.78 -7.13 4.53
CA ASN A 76 7.82 -6.70 5.56
C ASN A 76 8.53 -6.04 6.75
N LEU A 77 9.66 -6.61 7.20
CA LEU A 77 10.50 -6.05 8.26
C LEU A 77 11.00 -4.64 7.91
N LEU A 78 11.39 -4.42 6.65
CA LEU A 78 11.82 -3.10 6.19
C LEU A 78 10.70 -2.06 6.30
N ALA A 79 9.46 -2.44 6.02
CA ALA A 79 8.31 -1.55 6.21
C ALA A 79 8.17 -1.11 7.69
N ALA A 80 8.29 -2.06 8.63
CA ALA A 80 8.31 -1.76 10.06
C ALA A 80 9.46 -0.81 10.46
N VAL A 81 10.65 -0.99 9.86
CA VAL A 81 11.80 -0.11 10.09
C VAL A 81 11.49 1.32 9.62
N TRP A 82 10.96 1.51 8.42
CA TRP A 82 10.63 2.86 7.92
C TRP A 82 9.61 3.58 8.80
N CYS A 83 8.54 2.88 9.21
CA CYS A 83 7.54 3.45 10.12
C CYS A 83 8.15 3.80 11.48
N ALA A 84 9.02 2.95 12.05
CA ALA A 84 9.71 3.26 13.31
C ALA A 84 10.65 4.48 13.19
N LEU A 85 11.39 4.61 12.08
CA LEU A 85 12.22 5.78 11.80
C LEU A 85 11.38 7.07 11.65
N ALA A 86 10.19 6.97 11.06
CA ALA A 86 9.26 8.09 10.98
C ALA A 86 8.82 8.57 12.37
N ILE A 87 8.67 7.67 13.37
CA ILE A 87 8.36 8.04 14.76
C ILE A 87 9.52 8.82 15.41
N ILE A 88 10.77 8.45 15.12
CA ILE A 88 11.94 9.23 15.58
C ILE A 88 11.84 10.66 15.05
N LEU A 89 11.61 10.81 13.74
CA LEU A 89 11.50 12.13 13.11
C LEU A 89 10.29 12.90 13.64
N PHE A 90 9.14 12.25 13.84
CA PHE A 90 7.96 12.86 14.46
C PHE A 90 8.30 13.51 15.82
N ILE A 91 8.99 12.76 16.69
CA ILE A 91 9.39 13.27 18.01
C ILE A 91 10.37 14.45 17.86
N LYS A 92 11.34 14.35 16.95
CA LYS A 92 12.30 15.44 16.68
C LYS A 92 11.64 16.68 16.09
N ILE A 93 10.63 16.51 15.25
CA ILE A 93 9.81 17.62 14.75
C ILE A 93 9.10 18.30 15.92
N PHE A 94 8.45 17.53 16.79
CA PHE A 94 7.72 18.10 17.92
C PHE A 94 8.64 18.83 18.91
N GLU A 95 9.85 18.32 19.17
CA GLU A 95 10.89 19.03 19.92
C GLU A 95 11.19 20.42 19.32
N LEU A 96 11.36 20.50 18.00
CA LEU A 96 11.61 21.77 17.29
C LEU A 96 10.41 22.73 17.44
N LEU A 97 9.18 22.22 17.27
CA LEU A 97 7.97 23.03 17.37
C LEU A 97 7.80 23.62 18.79
N ILE A 98 8.00 22.83 19.84
CA ILE A 98 7.95 23.30 21.22
C ILE A 98 9.06 24.31 21.52
N LYS A 99 10.28 24.08 21.03
CA LYS A 99 11.39 25.01 21.26
C LYS A 99 11.09 26.37 20.64
N ALA A 100 10.52 26.40 19.45
CA ALA A 100 10.10 27.63 18.79
C ALA A 100 9.03 28.39 19.59
N LEU A 101 8.02 27.67 20.11
CA LEU A 101 6.97 28.20 20.99
C LEU A 101 7.54 28.90 22.24
N ALA A 102 8.59 28.33 22.85
CA ALA A 102 9.20 28.89 24.06
C ALA A 102 9.99 30.19 23.80
N SER A 103 10.51 30.38 22.58
CA SER A 103 11.37 31.51 22.23
C SER A 103 10.63 32.84 22.00
N LYS A 104 9.31 32.82 21.78
CA LYS A 104 8.50 34.03 21.50
C LYS A 104 7.82 34.64 22.75
N SER A 105 8.02 34.06 23.92
CA SER A 105 7.39 34.44 25.18
C SER A 105 8.22 35.48 25.97
N VAL A 106 8.54 36.65 25.38
CA VAL A 106 8.96 37.83 26.17
C VAL A 106 8.48 39.11 25.48
N SER A 107 7.93 40.02 26.29
CA SER A 107 7.58 41.43 26.05
C SER A 107 6.11 41.74 25.73
N ASN A 108 5.28 41.93 26.77
CA ASN A 108 4.84 43.30 27.08
C ASN A 108 4.16 43.47 28.45
N LYS A 109 4.49 44.61 29.07
CA LYS A 109 4.00 45.16 30.33
C LYS A 109 2.53 45.57 30.23
N THR A 110 1.56 44.73 30.58
CA THR A 110 0.23 45.23 31.03
C THR A 110 -0.44 44.29 32.03
N LYS A 111 -0.13 44.55 33.31
CA LYS A 111 -0.93 44.38 34.54
C LYS A 111 -2.01 43.26 34.63
N GLN A 112 -1.60 42.20 35.32
CA GLN A 112 -2.04 41.90 36.71
C GLN A 112 -3.43 41.27 36.99
N ARG A 113 -4.21 40.83 35.99
CA ARG A 113 -5.40 39.96 36.24
C ARG A 113 -5.42 38.59 35.54
N MET A 114 -4.48 38.32 34.62
CA MET A 114 -4.21 36.98 34.08
C MET A 114 -2.82 36.51 34.50
N LYS A 115 -2.62 36.35 35.81
CA LYS A 115 -1.40 35.76 36.40
C LYS A 115 -1.37 34.22 36.26
N ILE A 116 -2.11 33.67 35.30
CA ILE A 116 -2.33 32.23 35.12
C ILE A 116 -1.65 31.81 33.80
N ILE A 117 -0.50 31.13 33.96
CA ILE A 117 0.29 30.42 32.93
C ILE A 117 1.35 31.25 32.18
N GLU A 118 2.13 32.05 32.91
CA GLU A 118 3.56 32.18 32.61
C GLU A 118 4.31 31.07 33.37
N THR A 119 4.57 29.92 32.74
CA THR A 119 5.67 28.99 33.10
C THR A 119 5.88 28.03 31.92
N GLY A 120 7.11 27.93 31.43
CA GLY A 120 7.47 26.99 30.37
C GLY A 120 7.19 25.54 30.79
N PHE A 121 6.77 24.70 29.85
CA PHE A 121 6.60 23.27 30.11
C PHE A 121 7.90 22.67 30.66
N THR A 122 7.79 21.80 31.67
CA THR A 122 8.93 21.05 32.20
C THR A 122 9.51 20.16 31.09
N ALA A 123 10.79 19.76 31.22
CA ALA A 123 11.39 18.84 30.25
C ALA A 123 10.55 17.54 30.12
N ASP A 124 10.03 17.05 31.24
CA ASP A 124 9.23 15.82 31.30
C ASP A 124 7.88 15.97 30.60
N GLN A 125 7.20 17.10 30.76
CA GLN A 125 5.96 17.40 30.03
C GLN A 125 6.17 17.43 28.51
N LYS A 126 7.29 18.03 28.06
CA LYS A 126 7.62 18.09 26.63
C LYS A 126 7.91 16.70 26.07
N ILE A 127 8.70 15.90 26.79
CA ILE A 127 9.03 14.52 26.43
C ILE A 127 7.76 13.67 26.36
N ILE A 128 6.91 13.73 27.39
CA ILE A 128 5.68 12.92 27.44
C ILE A 128 4.71 13.31 26.32
N ALA A 129 4.53 14.60 26.03
CA ALA A 129 3.70 15.02 24.91
C ALA A 129 4.25 14.55 23.56
N ALA A 130 5.57 14.54 23.38
CA ALA A 130 6.21 14.04 22.17
C ALA A 130 5.99 12.53 22.00
N ILE A 131 6.20 11.75 23.07
CA ILE A 131 5.97 10.31 23.10
C ILE A 131 4.50 10.00 22.84
N ALA A 132 3.59 10.75 23.48
CA ALA A 132 2.15 10.60 23.30
C ALA A 132 1.75 10.77 21.83
N GLY A 133 2.13 11.88 21.20
CA GLY A 133 1.86 12.10 19.78
C GLY A 133 2.45 11.00 18.90
N GLY A 134 3.67 10.54 19.22
CA GLY A 134 4.34 9.46 18.51
C GLY A 134 3.59 8.12 18.62
N PHE A 135 3.09 7.77 19.80
CA PHE A 135 2.27 6.55 20.00
C PHE A 135 0.89 6.67 19.34
N TYR A 136 0.24 7.82 19.41
CA TYR A 136 -1.02 8.04 18.69
C TYR A 136 -0.83 7.94 17.18
N LEU A 137 0.29 8.40 16.63
CA LEU A 137 0.63 8.18 15.22
C LEU A 137 0.91 6.70 14.94
N ALA A 138 1.85 6.11 15.69
CA ALA A 138 2.32 4.74 15.47
C ALA A 138 1.22 3.69 15.56
N PHE A 139 0.26 3.89 16.46
CA PHE A 139 -0.85 2.97 16.70
C PHE A 139 -2.17 3.50 16.13
N SER A 140 -2.13 4.50 15.26
CA SER A 140 -3.28 4.79 14.40
C SER A 140 -3.46 3.66 13.39
N LYS A 141 -4.71 3.33 13.08
CA LYS A 141 -5.06 2.15 12.28
C LYS A 141 -4.34 2.16 10.93
N THR A 142 -4.47 3.25 10.19
CA THR A 142 -3.90 3.36 8.84
C THR A 142 -2.37 3.38 8.85
N PHE A 143 -1.74 4.07 9.81
CA PHE A 143 -0.27 4.11 9.90
C PHE A 143 0.32 2.76 10.31
N TRP A 144 -0.31 2.06 11.26
CA TRP A 144 0.14 0.74 11.71
C TRP A 144 0.00 -0.29 10.58
N MET A 145 -1.06 -0.24 9.78
CA MET A 145 -1.18 -1.13 8.61
C MET A 145 0.01 -1.01 7.63
N GLN A 146 0.64 0.16 7.52
CA GLN A 146 1.83 0.33 6.66
C GLN A 146 3.11 -0.28 7.24
N SER A 147 3.12 -0.64 8.53
CA SER A 147 4.29 -1.25 9.17
C SER A 147 4.24 -2.77 9.17
N THR A 148 3.14 -3.39 8.76
CA THR A 148 2.96 -4.85 8.88
C THR A 148 3.27 -5.61 7.61
N SER A 149 3.40 -4.94 6.46
CA SER A 149 3.68 -5.57 5.17
C SER A 149 4.42 -4.63 4.21
N VAL A 150 5.07 -5.21 3.21
CA VAL A 150 5.79 -4.48 2.16
C VAL A 150 4.82 -3.64 1.32
N GLU A 151 4.93 -2.32 1.50
CA GLU A 151 4.16 -1.32 0.75
C GLU A 151 4.98 -0.05 0.56
N VAL A 152 4.72 0.69 -0.53
CA VAL A 152 5.45 1.93 -0.87
C VAL A 152 5.24 3.04 0.16
N TYR A 153 4.11 2.98 0.86
CA TYR A 153 3.70 3.98 1.82
C TYR A 153 4.51 3.96 3.13
N SER A 154 5.11 2.82 3.48
CA SER A 154 6.01 2.70 4.64
C SER A 154 7.23 3.62 4.52
N LEU A 155 7.89 3.62 3.38
CA LEU A 155 8.96 4.56 3.06
C LEU A 155 8.40 5.99 2.89
N GLN A 156 7.19 6.13 2.33
CA GLN A 156 6.59 7.44 2.14
C GLN A 156 6.31 8.18 3.46
N VAL A 157 5.87 7.50 4.53
CA VAL A 157 5.66 8.16 5.83
C VAL A 157 6.97 8.64 6.46
N PHE A 158 8.07 7.90 6.26
CA PHE A 158 9.41 8.38 6.63
C PHE A 158 9.80 9.62 5.82
N LEU A 159 9.56 9.62 4.50
CA LEU A 159 9.87 10.76 3.65
C LEU A 159 9.01 12.00 3.94
N PHE A 160 7.72 11.82 4.27
CA PHE A 160 6.86 12.90 4.75
C PHE A 160 7.42 13.55 6.01
N THR A 161 7.78 12.75 7.02
CA THR A 161 8.37 13.29 8.25
C THR A 161 9.74 13.92 7.99
N LEU A 162 10.54 13.38 7.08
CA LEU A 162 11.82 13.99 6.69
C LEU A 162 11.65 15.36 6.01
N ILE A 163 10.67 15.50 5.11
CA ILE A 163 10.35 16.77 4.45
C ILE A 163 9.86 17.80 5.48
N ILE A 164 8.96 17.41 6.39
CA ILE A 164 8.47 18.27 7.46
C ILE A 164 9.64 18.70 8.37
N PHE A 165 10.51 17.77 8.76
CA PHE A 165 11.66 18.03 9.62
C PHE A 165 12.65 19.00 8.99
N THR A 166 13.07 18.75 7.74
CA THR A 166 14.02 19.62 7.02
C THR A 166 13.42 21.01 6.77
N THR A 167 12.13 21.09 6.44
CA THR A 167 11.40 22.36 6.29
C THR A 167 11.40 23.16 7.59
N LEU A 168 11.08 22.54 8.72
CA LEU A 168 11.04 23.22 10.02
C LEU A 168 12.44 23.62 10.49
N ARG A 169 13.45 22.79 10.24
CA ARG A 169 14.85 23.12 10.52
C ARG A 169 15.30 24.35 9.74
N ALA A 170 14.95 24.41 8.45
CA ALA A 170 15.21 25.59 7.62
C ALA A 170 14.43 26.81 8.13
N HIS A 171 13.14 26.65 8.43
CA HIS A 171 12.29 27.73 8.92
C HIS A 171 12.80 28.36 10.23
N TYR A 172 13.26 27.55 11.18
CA TYR A 172 13.75 28.01 12.49
C TYR A 172 15.27 28.28 12.55
N SER A 173 16.01 28.12 11.45
CA SER A 173 17.43 28.48 11.40
C SER A 173 17.63 29.98 11.64
N THR A 174 18.53 30.35 12.55
CA THR A 174 18.83 31.73 12.94
C THR A 174 19.82 32.43 12.01
N GLU A 175 20.66 31.66 11.30
CA GLU A 175 21.73 32.20 10.47
C GLU A 175 21.23 32.72 9.10
N ASN A 176 20.01 32.32 8.72
CA ASN A 176 19.33 32.70 7.47
C ASN A 176 20.18 32.51 6.20
N LYS A 177 21.04 31.49 6.20
CA LYS A 177 21.98 31.20 5.10
C LYS A 177 21.21 30.84 3.83
N ILE A 178 21.79 31.13 2.68
CA ILE A 178 21.21 30.72 1.38
C ILE A 178 21.05 29.18 1.28
N THR A 179 21.87 28.44 2.04
CA THR A 179 21.87 26.98 2.12
C THR A 179 20.89 26.41 3.15
N ASP A 180 20.17 27.23 3.93
CA ASP A 180 19.24 26.72 4.96
C ASP A 180 18.19 25.76 4.38
N TRP A 181 17.74 26.03 3.15
CA TRP A 181 16.70 25.28 2.44
C TRP A 181 17.25 24.16 1.53
N ILE A 182 18.57 24.00 1.45
CA ILE A 182 19.20 23.07 0.51
C ILE A 182 18.79 21.62 0.79
N TYR A 183 18.58 21.26 2.07
CA TYR A 183 18.20 19.91 2.48
C TYR A 183 16.73 19.56 2.22
N VAL A 184 15.86 20.56 2.04
CA VAL A 184 14.46 20.34 1.66
C VAL A 184 14.38 19.79 0.24
N GLY A 185 15.30 20.20 -0.63
CA GLY A 185 15.39 19.74 -2.02
C GLY A 185 15.55 18.23 -2.16
N PRO A 186 16.64 17.62 -1.65
CA PRO A 186 16.82 16.17 -1.66
C PRO A 186 15.70 15.41 -0.95
N ALA A 187 15.15 15.93 0.15
CA ALA A 187 14.02 15.29 0.83
C ALA A 187 12.77 15.21 -0.08
N LEU A 188 12.46 16.30 -0.80
CA LEU A 188 11.40 16.31 -1.83
C LEU A 188 11.74 15.39 -3.01
N ALA A 189 12.98 15.38 -3.48
CA ALA A 189 13.43 14.51 -4.56
C ALA A 189 13.25 13.03 -4.21
N PHE A 190 13.67 12.62 -3.00
CA PHE A 190 13.44 11.27 -2.50
C PHE A 190 11.95 10.95 -2.34
N GLY A 191 11.18 11.90 -1.82
CA GLY A 191 9.72 11.80 -1.76
C GLY A 191 9.12 11.50 -3.13
N PHE A 192 9.36 12.35 -4.13
CA PHE A 192 8.79 12.18 -5.47
C PHE A 192 9.31 10.91 -6.16
N ALA A 193 10.55 10.50 -5.91
CA ALA A 193 11.09 9.24 -6.40
C ALA A 193 10.51 7.99 -5.72
N ASN A 194 9.82 8.15 -4.60
CA ASN A 194 9.11 7.07 -3.91
C ASN A 194 7.62 7.05 -4.23
N HIS A 195 6.92 8.19 -4.11
CA HIS A 195 5.49 8.26 -4.39
C HIS A 195 5.02 9.71 -4.66
N MET A 196 4.03 9.85 -5.54
CA MET A 196 3.50 11.16 -5.98
C MET A 196 2.75 11.91 -4.86
N THR A 197 2.26 11.20 -3.83
CA THR A 197 1.65 11.82 -2.63
C THR A 197 2.62 12.74 -1.86
N THR A 198 3.90 12.77 -2.21
CA THR A 198 4.85 13.83 -1.82
C THR A 198 4.30 15.23 -2.06
N LEU A 199 3.49 15.44 -3.12
CA LEU A 199 2.84 16.71 -3.40
C LEU A 199 2.01 17.25 -2.21
N LEU A 200 1.49 16.37 -1.36
CA LEU A 200 0.67 16.73 -0.19
C LEU A 200 1.46 17.56 0.84
N THR A 201 2.79 17.45 0.83
CA THR A 201 3.69 18.21 1.73
C THR A 201 4.03 19.62 1.22
N LEU A 202 3.75 19.92 -0.06
CA LEU A 202 4.14 21.19 -0.66
C LEU A 202 3.50 22.41 0.00
N PRO A 203 2.21 22.42 0.40
CA PRO A 203 1.64 23.56 1.13
C PRO A 203 2.39 23.86 2.43
N PHE A 204 2.78 22.83 3.18
CA PHE A 204 3.54 23.00 4.42
C PHE A 204 4.88 23.68 4.16
N ALA A 205 5.64 23.17 3.19
CA ALA A 205 6.94 23.70 2.80
C ALA A 205 6.82 25.15 2.28
N ALA A 206 5.87 25.41 1.37
CA ALA A 206 5.67 26.72 0.77
C ALA A 206 5.24 27.77 1.80
N ILE A 207 4.26 27.45 2.66
CA ILE A 207 3.78 28.39 3.68
C ILE A 207 4.92 28.78 4.62
N LEU A 208 5.66 27.81 5.16
CA LEU A 208 6.76 28.10 6.08
C LEU A 208 7.94 28.80 5.39
N PHE A 209 8.20 28.48 4.12
CA PHE A 209 9.18 29.17 3.30
C PHE A 209 8.84 30.65 3.15
N PHE A 210 7.66 30.98 2.65
CA PHE A 210 7.27 32.37 2.41
C PHE A 210 6.98 33.13 3.71
N GLN A 211 6.61 32.46 4.80
CA GLN A 211 6.54 33.09 6.12
C GLN A 211 7.91 33.54 6.64
N LYS A 212 9.00 32.84 6.30
CA LYS A 212 10.37 33.20 6.68
C LYS A 212 10.99 34.19 5.69
N GLU A 213 11.01 33.82 4.42
CA GLU A 213 11.80 34.48 3.36
C GLU A 213 11.06 35.64 2.68
N LYS A 214 9.73 35.69 2.85
CA LYS A 214 8.82 36.60 2.15
C LYS A 214 8.90 36.44 0.63
N PHE A 215 8.12 37.22 -0.12
CA PHE A 215 8.15 37.23 -1.58
C PHE A 215 9.23 38.19 -2.08
N THR A 216 10.50 37.77 -1.99
CA THR A 216 11.66 38.59 -2.38
C THR A 216 12.50 37.91 -3.47
N LYS A 217 13.30 38.68 -4.23
CA LYS A 217 14.25 38.13 -5.21
C LYS A 217 15.23 37.12 -4.59
N GLN A 218 15.66 37.36 -3.36
CA GLN A 218 16.54 36.45 -2.62
C GLN A 218 15.83 35.13 -2.27
N ALA A 219 14.53 35.17 -1.96
CA ALA A 219 13.72 33.97 -1.74
C ALA A 219 13.64 33.11 -3.00
N PHE A 220 13.36 33.71 -4.17
CA PHE A 220 13.38 32.98 -5.44
C PHE A 220 14.76 32.43 -5.79
N LYS A 221 15.85 33.12 -5.43
CA LYS A 221 17.22 32.57 -5.56
C LYS A 221 17.43 31.34 -4.67
N LYS A 222 16.91 31.34 -3.43
CA LYS A 222 16.92 30.16 -2.54
C LYS A 222 16.15 28.99 -3.16
N ILE A 223 14.95 29.24 -3.71
CA ILE A 223 14.17 28.23 -4.44
C ILE A 223 14.97 27.67 -5.61
N GLY A 224 15.57 28.55 -6.44
CA GLY A 224 16.41 28.15 -7.56
C GLY A 224 17.59 27.27 -7.12
N LEU A 225 18.29 27.63 -6.05
CA LEU A 225 19.39 26.82 -5.51
C LEU A 225 18.91 25.46 -5.00
N THR A 226 17.79 25.41 -4.28
CA THR A 226 17.19 24.15 -3.83
C THR A 226 16.80 23.27 -5.02
N ALA A 227 16.23 23.86 -6.10
CA ALA A 227 15.86 23.15 -7.32
C ALA A 227 17.08 22.60 -8.08
N VAL A 228 18.18 23.37 -8.16
CA VAL A 228 19.44 22.95 -8.78
C VAL A 228 20.03 21.72 -8.11
N VAL A 229 19.77 21.51 -6.80
CA VAL A 229 20.20 20.30 -6.09
C VAL A 229 19.16 19.18 -6.19
N SER A 230 17.87 19.48 -6.11
CA SER A 230 16.82 18.46 -6.07
C SER A 230 16.55 17.80 -7.43
N LEU A 231 16.52 18.58 -8.51
CA LEU A 231 16.18 18.08 -9.84
C LEU A 231 17.20 17.06 -10.36
N PRO A 232 18.53 17.26 -10.23
CA PRO A 232 19.50 16.23 -10.60
C PRO A 232 19.37 14.96 -9.76
N VAL A 233 19.13 15.07 -8.45
CA VAL A 233 18.93 13.89 -7.59
C VAL A 233 17.69 13.10 -8.03
N LEU A 234 16.57 13.79 -8.24
CA LEU A 234 15.33 13.19 -8.72
C LEU A 234 15.54 12.50 -10.07
N PHE A 235 16.16 13.22 -11.01
CA PHE A 235 16.47 12.72 -12.34
C PHE A 235 17.36 11.48 -12.30
N LEU A 236 18.44 11.50 -11.53
CA LEU A 236 19.36 10.36 -11.39
C LEU A 236 18.66 9.11 -10.84
N ILE A 237 17.73 9.27 -9.90
CA ILE A 237 16.96 8.14 -9.39
C ILE A 237 15.98 7.64 -10.46
N TYR A 238 15.28 8.54 -11.17
CA TYR A 238 14.33 8.14 -12.22
C TYR A 238 14.98 7.58 -13.49
N LEU A 239 16.27 7.86 -13.76
CA LEU A 239 17.04 7.18 -14.79
C LEU A 239 17.06 5.66 -14.61
N TYR A 240 16.82 5.17 -13.39
CA TYR A 240 16.60 3.76 -13.11
C TYR A 240 15.56 3.14 -14.06
N LEU A 241 14.43 3.80 -14.30
CA LEU A 241 13.33 3.23 -15.09
C LEU A 241 13.72 2.90 -16.53
N PRO A 242 14.20 3.84 -17.38
CA PRO A 242 14.58 3.51 -18.74
C PRO A 242 15.80 2.60 -18.82
N ILE A 243 16.80 2.79 -17.95
CA ILE A 243 17.99 1.94 -17.91
C ILE A 243 17.61 0.50 -17.58
N ARG A 244 16.76 0.32 -16.57
CA ARG A 244 16.33 -1.00 -16.16
C ARG A 244 15.42 -1.62 -17.21
N ALA A 245 14.45 -0.89 -17.75
CA ALA A 245 13.57 -1.39 -18.81
C ALA A 245 14.35 -1.86 -20.05
N ALA A 246 15.43 -1.17 -20.44
CA ALA A 246 16.30 -1.57 -21.55
C ALA A 246 16.97 -2.94 -21.33
N SER A 247 17.20 -3.33 -20.08
CA SER A 247 17.74 -4.66 -19.72
C SER A 247 16.69 -5.79 -19.70
N GLN A 248 15.42 -5.47 -20.01
CA GLN A 248 14.29 -6.41 -20.03
C GLN A 248 14.16 -7.26 -18.74
N PRO A 249 13.91 -6.62 -17.58
CA PRO A 249 13.68 -7.34 -16.33
C PRO A 249 12.45 -8.24 -16.40
N ILE A 250 12.39 -9.23 -15.51
CA ILE A 250 11.27 -10.17 -15.41
C ILE A 250 9.93 -9.45 -15.11
N LEU A 251 9.98 -8.41 -14.26
CA LEU A 251 8.89 -7.49 -14.03
C LEU A 251 9.25 -6.15 -14.68
N ASN A 252 8.52 -5.75 -15.71
CA ASN A 252 8.80 -4.57 -16.52
C ASN A 252 7.52 -3.78 -16.80
N TRP A 253 6.80 -3.39 -15.75
CA TRP A 253 5.49 -2.74 -15.91
C TRP A 253 5.59 -1.46 -16.72
N GLY A 254 4.75 -1.33 -17.74
CA GLY A 254 4.73 -0.17 -18.63
C GLY A 254 5.90 -0.10 -19.63
N ASN A 255 6.92 -0.93 -19.49
CA ASN A 255 8.15 -0.93 -20.30
C ASN A 255 8.68 0.49 -20.61
N PRO A 256 9.09 1.28 -19.60
CA PRO A 256 9.48 2.69 -19.74
C PRO A 256 10.85 2.90 -20.40
N VAL A 257 11.16 2.15 -21.46
CA VAL A 257 12.48 2.13 -22.15
C VAL A 257 12.72 3.36 -23.03
N ASN A 258 11.67 3.98 -23.55
CA ASN A 258 11.73 5.19 -24.37
C ASN A 258 11.02 6.36 -23.66
N PHE A 259 11.18 7.58 -24.18
CA PHE A 259 10.63 8.78 -23.55
C PHE A 259 9.10 8.74 -23.42
N GLU A 260 8.37 8.25 -24.42
CA GLU A 260 6.90 8.16 -24.41
C GLU A 260 6.43 7.27 -23.24
N ASN A 261 6.95 6.04 -23.17
CA ASN A 261 6.58 5.08 -22.12
C ASN A 261 7.07 5.55 -20.75
N PHE A 262 8.28 6.10 -20.67
CA PHE A 262 8.81 6.70 -19.45
C PHE A 262 7.89 7.82 -18.95
N TRP A 263 7.48 8.74 -19.81
CA TRP A 263 6.62 9.86 -19.43
C TRP A 263 5.27 9.37 -18.92
N ARG A 264 4.61 8.45 -19.65
CA ARG A 264 3.34 7.84 -19.20
C ARG A 264 3.46 7.15 -17.85
N HIS A 265 4.57 6.43 -17.63
CA HIS A 265 4.82 5.72 -16.40
C HIS A 265 5.11 6.70 -15.25
N PHE A 266 5.99 7.67 -15.47
CA PHE A 266 6.33 8.72 -14.51
C PHE A 266 5.12 9.55 -14.07
N THR A 267 4.25 9.94 -15.00
CA THR A 267 3.04 10.72 -14.69
C THR A 267 1.88 9.88 -14.16
N GLY A 268 2.03 8.55 -14.11
CA GLY A 268 0.97 7.62 -13.74
C GLY A 268 -0.25 7.74 -14.67
N LYS A 269 -0.04 7.91 -15.98
CA LYS A 269 -1.11 8.17 -16.98
C LYS A 269 -2.28 7.17 -16.87
N GLN A 270 -1.97 5.91 -16.59
CA GLN A 270 -2.96 4.84 -16.39
C GLN A 270 -3.95 5.13 -15.25
N TYR A 271 -3.52 5.87 -14.22
CA TYR A 271 -4.32 6.13 -13.02
C TYR A 271 -5.07 7.46 -13.02
N GLN A 272 -4.81 8.32 -14.00
CA GLN A 272 -5.37 9.67 -14.04
C GLN A 272 -6.90 9.69 -14.21
N VAL A 273 -7.49 8.62 -14.77
CA VAL A 273 -8.95 8.51 -14.93
C VAL A 273 -9.70 8.49 -13.59
N TRP A 274 -9.07 8.03 -12.51
CA TRP A 274 -9.67 7.98 -11.18
C TRP A 274 -9.40 9.25 -10.36
N LEU A 275 -8.51 10.14 -10.83
CA LEU A 275 -8.22 11.41 -10.17
C LEU A 275 -9.21 12.49 -10.63
N PHE A 276 -9.86 13.15 -9.68
CA PHE A 276 -10.89 14.16 -9.89
C PHE A 276 -12.04 13.67 -10.78
N ALA A 277 -12.39 12.37 -10.67
CA ALA A 277 -13.36 11.71 -11.53
C ALA A 277 -14.77 12.37 -11.46
N SER A 278 -15.26 12.67 -10.25
CA SER A 278 -16.53 13.38 -10.07
C SER A 278 -16.69 13.95 -8.64
N PHE A 279 -17.61 14.90 -8.47
CA PHE A 279 -18.01 15.37 -7.13
C PHE A 279 -18.70 14.28 -6.30
N GLU A 280 -19.39 13.34 -6.93
CA GLU A 280 -20.03 12.21 -6.25
C GLU A 280 -18.99 11.26 -5.65
N ALA A 281 -17.97 10.89 -6.42
CA ALA A 281 -16.85 10.11 -5.94
C ALA A 281 -16.13 10.82 -4.78
N ALA A 282 -15.88 12.13 -4.92
CA ALA A 282 -15.30 12.93 -3.84
C ALA A 282 -16.17 12.96 -2.58
N GLY A 283 -17.49 13.08 -2.72
CA GLY A 283 -18.45 13.03 -1.61
C GLY A 283 -18.46 11.68 -0.90
N LYS A 284 -18.40 10.57 -1.66
CA LYS A 284 -18.28 9.20 -1.13
C LYS A 284 -17.00 9.04 -0.30
N GLN A 285 -15.85 9.45 -0.83
CA GLN A 285 -14.58 9.35 -0.12
C GLN A 285 -14.52 10.29 1.09
N LEU A 286 -15.10 11.48 1.01
CA LEU A 286 -15.19 12.39 2.16
C LEU A 286 -16.05 11.79 3.28
N LYS A 287 -17.19 11.18 2.95
CA LYS A 287 -18.03 10.47 3.92
C LYS A 287 -17.26 9.32 4.56
N TYR A 288 -16.57 8.52 3.76
CA TYR A 288 -15.71 7.44 4.25
C TYR A 288 -14.63 7.95 5.22
N PHE A 289 -13.91 9.01 4.85
CA PHE A 289 -12.91 9.65 5.71
C PHE A 289 -13.53 10.11 7.04
N LEU A 290 -14.61 10.90 7.00
CA LEU A 290 -15.24 11.45 8.21
C LEU A 290 -15.80 10.36 9.14
N SER A 291 -16.28 9.24 8.59
CA SER A 291 -16.78 8.11 9.38
C SER A 291 -15.66 7.31 10.05
N ASN A 292 -14.49 7.18 9.43
CA ASN A 292 -13.39 6.36 9.96
C ASN A 292 -12.34 7.18 10.74
N PHE A 293 -12.21 8.48 10.48
CA PHE A 293 -11.18 9.32 11.12
C PHE A 293 -11.23 9.35 12.66
N PRO A 294 -12.40 9.29 13.33
CA PRO A 294 -12.44 9.19 14.79
C PRO A 294 -11.81 7.89 15.34
N SER A 295 -12.03 6.76 14.69
CA SER A 295 -11.53 5.46 15.13
C SER A 295 -10.03 5.31 14.85
N GLU A 296 -9.47 6.00 13.85
CA GLU A 296 -8.03 6.07 13.60
C GLU A 296 -7.24 6.34 14.88
N PHE A 297 -7.71 7.27 15.71
CA PHE A 297 -7.05 7.67 16.96
C PHE A 297 -7.80 7.23 18.21
N ALA A 298 -8.57 6.13 18.13
CA ALA A 298 -9.28 5.54 19.25
C ALA A 298 -10.23 6.50 19.98
N TYR A 299 -10.82 7.48 19.26
CA TYR A 299 -11.69 8.57 19.73
C TYR A 299 -11.06 9.54 20.76
N ALA A 300 -10.32 9.03 21.74
CA ALA A 300 -9.58 9.83 22.72
C ALA A 300 -8.56 10.76 22.04
N GLY A 301 -7.87 10.27 21.00
CA GLY A 301 -6.94 11.09 20.23
C GLY A 301 -7.65 12.18 19.44
N LEU A 302 -8.87 11.98 18.97
CA LEU A 302 -9.66 13.03 18.31
C LEU A 302 -9.89 14.22 19.26
N LEU A 303 -10.31 13.95 20.49
CA LEU A 303 -10.54 14.99 21.51
C LEU A 303 -9.24 15.74 21.86
N LEU A 304 -8.13 15.02 22.01
CA LEU A 304 -6.82 15.62 22.23
C LEU A 304 -6.39 16.46 21.03
N GLY A 305 -6.57 15.98 19.81
CA GLY A 305 -6.27 16.72 18.59
C GLY A 305 -7.06 18.03 18.49
N ILE A 306 -8.35 18.02 18.81
CA ILE A 306 -9.18 19.24 18.87
C ILE A 306 -8.64 20.20 19.95
N ALA A 307 -8.29 19.71 21.13
CA ALA A 307 -7.68 20.54 22.18
C ALA A 307 -6.35 21.18 21.72
N GLY A 308 -5.53 20.43 20.98
CA GLY A 308 -4.27 20.91 20.43
C GLY A 308 -4.42 21.90 19.27
N LEU A 309 -5.44 21.73 18.43
CA LEU A 309 -5.85 22.72 17.43
C LEU A 309 -6.16 24.06 18.10
N VAL A 310 -7.00 24.04 19.14
CA VAL A 310 -7.34 25.25 19.92
C VAL A 310 -6.11 25.83 20.61
N PHE A 311 -5.23 24.99 21.15
CA PHE A 311 -3.97 25.42 21.76
C PHE A 311 -3.09 26.20 20.78
N LEU A 312 -2.83 25.65 19.59
CA LEU A 312 -2.00 26.29 18.58
C LEU A 312 -2.65 27.54 17.99
N PHE A 313 -3.97 27.52 17.77
CA PHE A 313 -4.69 28.71 17.31
C PHE A 313 -4.49 29.90 18.24
N LYS A 314 -4.48 29.66 19.55
CA LYS A 314 -4.30 30.71 20.57
C LYS A 314 -2.84 31.14 20.74
N ARG A 315 -1.86 30.24 20.55
CA ARG A 315 -0.45 30.50 20.90
C ARG A 315 0.48 30.73 19.72
N GLU A 316 0.28 30.04 18.58
CA GLU A 316 1.15 30.12 17.40
C GLU A 316 0.35 30.05 16.10
N LYS A 317 -0.35 31.15 15.79
CA LYS A 317 -1.20 31.26 14.59
C LYS A 317 -0.51 30.88 13.29
N LYS A 318 0.77 31.24 13.13
CA LYS A 318 1.55 30.91 11.91
C LYS A 318 1.71 29.41 11.69
N LEU A 319 2.08 28.69 12.76
CA LEU A 319 2.23 27.24 12.75
C LEU A 319 0.87 26.55 12.61
N PHE A 320 -0.14 27.04 13.34
CA PHE A 320 -1.52 26.58 13.22
C PHE A 320 -2.00 26.65 11.77
N THR A 321 -1.85 27.79 11.10
CA THR A 321 -2.27 27.98 9.71
C THR A 321 -1.52 27.03 8.76
N ALA A 322 -0.20 26.86 8.93
CA ALA A 322 0.58 25.94 8.10
C ALA A 322 0.10 24.49 8.23
N LEU A 323 -0.09 24.00 9.46
CA LEU A 323 -0.56 22.64 9.73
C LEU A 323 -2.01 22.45 9.26
N LEU A 324 -2.92 23.41 9.54
CA LEU A 324 -4.33 23.30 9.16
C LEU A 324 -4.50 23.31 7.64
N ILE A 325 -3.85 24.22 6.91
CA ILE A 325 -3.94 24.25 5.44
C ILE A 325 -3.38 22.96 4.85
N THR A 326 -2.28 22.44 5.39
CA THR A 326 -1.70 21.16 4.93
C THR A 326 -2.65 19.99 5.19
N LEU A 327 -3.28 19.93 6.37
CA LEU A 327 -4.28 18.91 6.70
C LEU A 327 -5.47 18.98 5.71
N LEU A 328 -6.02 20.16 5.50
CA LEU A 328 -7.14 20.36 4.59
C LEU A 328 -6.76 20.01 3.15
N PHE A 329 -5.59 20.42 2.68
CA PHE A 329 -5.10 20.07 1.35
C PHE A 329 -4.90 18.56 1.20
N ALA A 330 -4.32 17.90 2.20
CA ALA A 330 -4.15 16.45 2.18
C ALA A 330 -5.49 15.73 2.05
N VAL A 331 -6.49 16.11 2.85
CA VAL A 331 -7.84 15.51 2.76
C VAL A 331 -8.50 15.84 1.43
N LEU A 332 -8.49 17.11 1.00
CA LEU A 332 -9.13 17.55 -0.24
C LEU A 332 -8.55 16.87 -1.47
N TYR A 333 -7.23 16.69 -1.52
CA TYR A 333 -6.60 15.97 -2.63
C TYR A 333 -6.99 14.49 -2.60
N SER A 334 -6.87 13.84 -1.44
CA SER A 334 -7.09 12.40 -1.32
C SER A 334 -8.55 11.99 -1.59
N ILE A 335 -9.55 12.77 -1.15
CA ILE A 335 -10.96 12.45 -1.46
C ILE A 335 -11.25 12.48 -2.98
N ASN A 336 -10.45 13.20 -3.76
CA ASN A 336 -10.62 13.26 -5.21
C ASN A 336 -10.01 12.05 -5.94
N TYR A 337 -9.57 11.01 -5.24
CA TYR A 337 -9.09 9.78 -5.88
C TYR A 337 -10.09 8.63 -5.66
N ASP A 338 -10.75 8.18 -6.73
CA ASP A 338 -11.79 7.15 -6.66
C ASP A 338 -11.22 5.73 -6.73
N ILE A 339 -10.56 5.32 -5.65
CA ILE A 339 -10.01 3.96 -5.47
C ILE A 339 -10.58 3.29 -4.23
N VAL A 340 -10.44 1.96 -4.17
CA VAL A 340 -10.99 1.12 -3.10
C VAL A 340 -10.13 1.15 -1.84
N ASP A 341 -8.82 1.27 -2.00
CA ASP A 341 -7.76 1.22 -0.97
C ASP A 341 -7.25 2.63 -0.59
N ILE A 342 -8.19 3.56 -0.41
CA ILE A 342 -7.88 4.99 -0.25
C ILE A 342 -7.13 5.36 1.04
N ASP A 343 -7.16 4.52 2.08
CA ASP A 343 -6.65 4.81 3.43
C ASP A 343 -5.21 5.36 3.40
N SER A 344 -4.33 4.75 2.61
CA SER A 344 -2.93 5.14 2.48
C SER A 344 -2.74 6.59 1.99
N TYR A 345 -3.71 7.16 1.27
CA TYR A 345 -3.69 8.56 0.83
C TYR A 345 -3.99 9.56 1.96
N PHE A 346 -4.53 9.10 3.10
CA PHE A 346 -4.76 9.94 4.28
C PHE A 346 -3.60 9.95 5.28
N LEU A 347 -2.48 9.24 5.01
CA LEU A 347 -1.34 9.14 5.92
C LEU A 347 -0.75 10.50 6.33
N LEU A 348 -0.64 11.47 5.42
CA LEU A 348 -0.16 12.80 5.79
C LEU A 348 -1.15 13.51 6.72
N ALA A 349 -2.46 13.33 6.52
CA ALA A 349 -3.48 13.87 7.43
C ALA A 349 -3.31 13.27 8.83
N CYS A 350 -3.04 11.97 8.94
CA CYS A 350 -2.75 11.32 10.22
C CYS A 350 -1.50 11.90 10.89
N ILE A 351 -0.39 12.06 10.16
CA ILE A 351 0.86 12.65 10.68
C ILE A 351 0.61 14.07 11.22
N ILE A 352 -0.06 14.92 10.44
CA ILE A 352 -0.34 16.31 10.83
C ILE A 352 -1.28 16.34 12.05
N PHE A 353 -2.30 15.50 12.07
CA PHE A 353 -3.24 15.43 13.19
C PHE A 353 -2.58 14.96 14.48
N SER A 354 -1.62 14.03 14.42
CA SER A 354 -0.83 13.61 15.58
C SER A 354 0.01 14.74 16.20
N PHE A 355 0.44 15.75 15.43
CA PHE A 355 1.03 16.95 16.03
C PHE A 355 0.02 17.73 16.86
N PHE A 356 -1.23 17.86 16.38
CA PHE A 356 -2.29 18.45 17.19
C PHE A 356 -2.54 17.63 18.45
N ILE A 357 -2.56 16.29 18.37
CA ILE A 357 -2.69 15.44 19.57
C ILE A 357 -1.58 15.73 20.58
N ALA A 358 -0.32 15.83 20.14
CA ALA A 358 0.81 16.13 21.02
C ALA A 358 0.66 17.50 21.72
N PHE A 359 0.18 18.53 21.03
CA PHE A 359 -0.17 19.81 21.65
C PHE A 359 -1.40 19.72 22.56
N GLY A 360 -2.37 18.88 22.23
CA GLY A 360 -3.53 18.58 23.05
C GLY A 360 -3.17 17.95 24.39
N VAL A 361 -2.17 17.07 24.39
CA VAL A 361 -1.61 16.46 25.60
C VAL A 361 -0.97 17.53 26.50
N LEU A 362 -0.22 18.48 25.93
CA LEU A 362 0.29 19.63 26.69
C LEU A 362 -0.85 20.46 27.30
N GLN A 363 -1.90 20.74 26.52
CA GLN A 363 -3.07 21.47 26.99
C GLN A 363 -3.83 20.72 28.10
N LEU A 364 -3.94 19.40 28.00
CA LEU A 364 -4.53 18.56 29.04
C LEU A 364 -3.72 18.62 30.33
N MET A 365 -2.38 18.52 30.26
CA MET A 365 -1.53 18.65 31.44
C MET A 365 -1.66 20.02 32.11
N LEU A 366 -1.79 21.10 31.33
CA LEU A 366 -2.08 22.43 31.88
C LEU A 366 -3.43 22.46 32.58
N TYR A 367 -4.47 21.89 31.97
CA TYR A 367 -5.80 21.82 32.55
C TYR A 367 -5.82 21.02 33.86
N LEU A 368 -5.20 19.83 33.91
CA LEU A 368 -5.12 19.02 35.13
C LEU A 368 -4.39 19.75 36.26
N LYS A 369 -3.34 20.52 35.94
CA LYS A 369 -2.66 21.39 36.91
C LYS A 369 -3.61 22.45 37.49
N THR A 370 -4.52 23.02 36.71
CA THR A 370 -5.54 23.98 37.23
C THR A 370 -6.54 23.35 38.18
N LYS A 371 -6.69 22.03 38.16
CA LYS A 371 -7.55 21.26 39.08
C LYS A 371 -6.79 20.79 40.34
N SER A 372 -5.61 21.36 40.60
CA SER A 372 -4.75 21.02 41.75
C SER A 372 -4.31 19.55 41.80
N LEU A 373 -4.35 18.84 40.66
CA LEU A 373 -3.87 17.48 40.53
C LEU A 373 -2.34 17.47 40.57
N LYS A 374 -1.72 16.63 41.42
CA LYS A 374 -0.26 16.53 41.50
C LYS A 374 0.32 16.13 40.14
N GLU A 375 1.50 16.65 39.82
CA GLU A 375 2.14 16.43 38.52
C GLU A 375 2.28 14.94 38.19
N ASN A 376 2.73 14.11 39.15
CA ASN A 376 2.88 12.67 38.96
C ASN A 376 1.59 11.97 38.50
N TYR A 377 0.42 12.37 39.02
CA TYR A 377 -0.86 11.80 38.58
C TYR A 377 -1.24 12.28 37.18
N SER A 378 -0.97 13.53 36.84
CA SER A 378 -1.20 14.05 35.49
C SER A 378 -0.35 13.31 34.46
N LEU A 379 0.92 13.05 34.78
CA LEU A 379 1.82 12.26 33.93
C LEU A 379 1.36 10.80 33.83
N ALA A 380 0.84 10.21 34.91
CA ALA A 380 0.29 8.85 34.90
C ALA A 380 -0.96 8.73 34.02
N ILE A 381 -1.91 9.67 34.15
CA ILE A 381 -3.13 9.71 33.32
C ILE A 381 -2.76 9.83 31.85
N VAL A 382 -1.87 10.77 31.51
CA VAL A 382 -1.42 10.94 30.12
C VAL A 382 -0.68 9.70 29.63
N GLY A 383 0.20 9.12 30.44
CA GLY A 383 0.92 7.90 30.10
C GLY A 383 0.00 6.74 29.74
N LEU A 384 -1.07 6.53 30.52
CA LEU A 384 -2.10 5.51 30.23
C LEU A 384 -2.87 5.81 28.93
N LEU A 385 -3.26 7.08 28.71
CA LEU A 385 -3.98 7.49 27.51
C LEU A 385 -3.19 7.22 26.21
N CYS A 386 -1.86 7.29 26.26
CA CYS A 386 -1.00 7.06 25.08
C CYS A 386 -1.07 5.63 24.55
N PHE A 387 -1.47 4.65 25.37
CA PHE A 387 -1.59 3.24 24.98
C PHE A 387 -3.02 2.85 24.56
N VAL A 388 -3.98 3.78 24.61
CA VAL A 388 -5.36 3.48 24.20
C VAL A 388 -5.44 3.06 22.73
N PRO A 389 -4.80 3.74 21.75
CA PRO A 389 -4.84 3.28 20.37
C PRO A 389 -4.19 1.91 20.16
N LEU A 390 -3.16 1.59 20.95
CA LEU A 390 -2.54 0.26 20.94
C LEU A 390 -3.57 -0.83 21.31
N ALA A 391 -4.41 -0.59 22.31
CA ALA A 391 -5.42 -1.57 22.72
C ALA A 391 -6.57 -1.70 21.71
N ILE A 392 -7.00 -0.58 21.11
CA ILE A 392 -8.18 -0.57 20.22
C ILE A 392 -7.84 -1.04 18.81
N ASN A 393 -6.72 -0.60 18.24
CA ASN A 393 -6.43 -0.79 16.82
C ASN A 393 -5.58 -2.04 16.51
N ARG A 394 -5.04 -2.71 17.54
CA ARG A 394 -4.13 -3.86 17.34
C ARG A 394 -4.76 -4.96 16.51
N SER A 395 -6.01 -5.32 16.77
CA SER A 395 -6.69 -6.40 16.06
C SER A 395 -6.77 -6.14 14.56
N ASP A 396 -7.06 -4.90 14.19
CA ASP A 396 -7.20 -4.48 12.80
C ASP A 396 -5.84 -4.48 12.08
N ALA A 397 -4.77 -4.17 12.82
CA ALA A 397 -3.41 -4.11 12.30
C ALA A 397 -2.68 -5.47 12.27
N ASP A 398 -3.13 -6.45 13.05
CA ASP A 398 -2.41 -7.71 13.24
C ASP A 398 -2.46 -8.61 12.00
N GLN A 399 -1.30 -8.78 11.36
CA GLN A 399 -1.09 -9.67 10.21
C GLN A 399 -0.25 -10.90 10.56
N SER A 400 0.10 -11.14 11.83
CA SER A 400 1.02 -12.21 12.25
C SER A 400 0.55 -13.62 11.90
N GLY A 401 -0.76 -13.81 11.73
CA GLY A 401 -1.39 -15.06 11.31
C GLY A 401 -1.74 -15.16 9.82
N THR A 402 -1.39 -14.15 9.01
CA THR A 402 -1.84 -14.04 7.62
C THR A 402 -0.94 -14.84 6.68
N TYR A 403 -1.24 -16.14 6.56
CA TYR A 403 -0.64 -17.04 5.56
C TYR A 403 -1.56 -17.33 4.37
N THR A 404 -2.79 -16.83 4.40
CA THR A 404 -3.86 -17.20 3.46
C THR A 404 -3.46 -16.96 1.99
N PHE A 405 -2.81 -15.84 1.68
CA PHE A 405 -2.42 -15.50 0.30
C PHE A 405 -1.28 -16.38 -0.23
N GLU A 406 -0.32 -16.71 0.64
CA GLU A 406 0.71 -17.71 0.31
C GLU A 406 0.08 -19.06 0.03
N ASP A 407 -0.71 -19.55 0.98
CA ASP A 407 -1.32 -20.87 0.91
C ASP A 407 -2.24 -20.96 -0.31
N TYR A 408 -3.06 -19.94 -0.57
CA TYR A 408 -3.97 -19.90 -1.72
C TYR A 408 -3.20 -19.88 -3.05
N THR A 409 -2.18 -19.02 -3.17
CA THR A 409 -1.38 -18.92 -4.40
C THR A 409 -0.62 -20.22 -4.67
N LYS A 410 0.04 -20.78 -3.65
CA LYS A 410 0.75 -22.06 -3.78
C LYS A 410 -0.22 -23.22 -4.03
N ALA A 411 -1.43 -23.19 -3.46
CA ALA A 411 -2.45 -24.19 -3.72
C ALA A 411 -2.99 -24.11 -5.16
N ILE A 412 -3.28 -22.92 -5.70
CA ILE A 412 -3.74 -22.77 -7.10
C ILE A 412 -2.68 -23.33 -8.05
N ILE A 413 -1.44 -22.82 -7.97
CA ILE A 413 -0.38 -23.22 -8.89
C ILE A 413 -0.03 -24.70 -8.67
N GLY A 414 0.09 -25.14 -7.42
CA GLY A 414 0.42 -26.52 -7.04
C GLY A 414 -0.65 -27.55 -7.42
N SER A 415 -1.90 -27.12 -7.62
CA SER A 415 -3.02 -27.99 -8.03
C SER A 415 -3.10 -28.24 -9.54
N THR A 416 -2.24 -27.60 -10.33
CA THR A 416 -2.15 -27.79 -11.78
C THR A 416 -1.07 -28.81 -12.14
N GLU A 417 -1.25 -29.53 -13.25
CA GLU A 417 -0.22 -30.45 -13.76
C GLU A 417 1.06 -29.70 -14.19
N PRO A 418 2.18 -30.41 -14.40
CA PRO A 418 3.38 -29.81 -14.97
C PRO A 418 3.12 -29.11 -16.31
N ASN A 419 3.88 -28.03 -16.57
CA ASN A 419 3.84 -27.29 -17.83
C ASN A 419 2.47 -26.67 -18.15
N SER A 420 1.76 -26.19 -17.14
CA SER A 420 0.40 -25.63 -17.27
C SER A 420 0.39 -24.15 -17.63
N LEU A 421 -0.76 -23.66 -18.12
CA LEU A 421 -1.10 -22.25 -18.28
C LEU A 421 -2.33 -21.96 -17.40
N ILE A 422 -2.24 -20.96 -16.54
CA ILE A 422 -3.35 -20.46 -15.73
C ILE A 422 -3.72 -19.08 -16.23
N PHE A 423 -4.97 -18.91 -16.63
CA PHE A 423 -5.55 -17.65 -17.05
C PHE A 423 -6.46 -17.11 -15.94
N SER A 424 -6.19 -15.90 -15.46
CA SER A 424 -6.89 -15.29 -14.33
C SER A 424 -6.82 -13.76 -14.39
N TYR A 425 -7.62 -13.05 -13.62
CA TYR A 425 -7.41 -11.62 -13.32
C TYR A 425 -7.50 -11.30 -11.83
N GLN A 426 -7.32 -12.30 -10.95
CA GLN A 426 -7.33 -12.10 -9.50
C GLN A 426 -6.05 -11.42 -9.00
N TRP A 427 -5.86 -10.16 -9.38
CA TRP A 427 -4.70 -9.35 -9.01
C TRP A 427 -4.46 -9.34 -7.49
N ASP A 428 -5.50 -8.92 -6.75
CA ASP A 428 -5.43 -8.69 -5.30
C ASP A 428 -5.25 -9.95 -4.44
N TYR A 429 -5.34 -11.14 -5.04
CA TYR A 429 -5.43 -12.42 -4.32
C TYR A 429 -4.35 -13.42 -4.73
N PHE A 430 -4.05 -13.47 -6.03
CA PHE A 430 -3.29 -14.57 -6.64
C PHE A 430 -2.19 -14.06 -7.58
N VAL A 431 -2.52 -13.19 -8.55
CA VAL A 431 -1.58 -12.85 -9.63
C VAL A 431 -0.37 -12.08 -9.07
N SER A 432 -0.60 -11.04 -8.26
CA SER A 432 0.48 -10.28 -7.62
C SER A 432 1.37 -11.19 -6.75
N ALA A 433 0.77 -12.02 -5.90
CA ALA A 433 1.48 -13.00 -5.07
C ALA A 433 2.29 -14.02 -5.90
N SER A 434 1.76 -14.45 -7.05
CA SER A 434 2.43 -15.40 -7.94
C SER A 434 3.76 -14.85 -8.45
N TYR A 435 3.87 -13.54 -8.68
CA TYR A 435 5.12 -12.93 -9.11
C TYR A 435 6.24 -13.12 -8.09
N TYR A 436 5.95 -12.98 -6.79
CA TYR A 436 6.95 -13.24 -5.76
C TYR A 436 7.32 -14.73 -5.70
N PHE A 437 6.33 -15.62 -5.57
CA PHE A 437 6.61 -17.05 -5.39
C PHE A 437 7.30 -17.68 -6.60
N GLN A 438 6.92 -17.32 -7.82
CA GLN A 438 7.55 -17.85 -9.02
C GLN A 438 8.92 -17.21 -9.27
N ASN A 439 9.06 -15.89 -9.17
CA ASN A 439 10.29 -15.22 -9.60
C ASN A 439 11.37 -15.13 -8.51
N VAL A 440 10.98 -15.14 -7.24
CA VAL A 440 11.90 -15.04 -6.10
C VAL A 440 12.15 -16.40 -5.45
N GLU A 441 11.08 -17.14 -5.10
CA GLU A 441 11.21 -18.45 -4.45
C GLU A 441 11.41 -19.60 -5.45
N GLY A 442 11.15 -19.38 -6.74
CA GLY A 442 11.26 -20.39 -7.77
C GLY A 442 10.20 -21.49 -7.71
N PHE A 443 9.07 -21.22 -7.05
CA PHE A 443 7.97 -22.15 -6.95
C PHE A 443 7.29 -22.33 -8.31
N ARG A 444 7.27 -23.56 -8.85
CA ARG A 444 6.53 -23.93 -10.08
C ARG A 444 6.72 -22.93 -11.24
N LYS A 445 7.98 -22.64 -11.58
CA LYS A 445 8.35 -21.79 -12.74
C LYS A 445 7.90 -22.36 -14.09
N ASP A 446 7.49 -23.63 -14.13
CA ASP A 446 6.95 -24.29 -15.32
C ASP A 446 5.50 -23.85 -15.65
N VAL A 447 4.79 -23.23 -14.70
CA VAL A 447 3.41 -22.78 -14.88
C VAL A 447 3.38 -21.33 -15.36
N ALA A 448 2.76 -21.10 -16.51
CA ALA A 448 2.54 -19.75 -17.02
C ALA A 448 1.28 -19.14 -16.41
N VAL A 449 1.44 -18.16 -15.50
CA VAL A 449 0.32 -17.36 -14.98
C VAL A 449 0.15 -16.12 -15.86
N ILE A 450 -1.03 -15.98 -16.46
CA ILE A 450 -1.34 -14.88 -17.39
C ILE A 450 -2.52 -14.08 -16.83
N ASP A 451 -2.30 -12.77 -16.68
CA ASP A 451 -3.32 -11.83 -16.24
C ASP A 451 -4.13 -11.32 -17.43
N LYS A 452 -5.45 -11.54 -17.40
CA LYS A 452 -6.36 -11.12 -18.46
C LYS A 452 -6.44 -9.61 -18.62
N GLU A 453 -6.47 -8.85 -17.52
CA GLU A 453 -6.59 -7.39 -17.59
C GLU A 453 -5.29 -6.74 -18.07
N LEU A 454 -4.14 -7.33 -17.76
CA LEU A 454 -2.86 -6.87 -18.31
C LEU A 454 -2.69 -7.17 -19.81
N LEU A 455 -3.37 -8.19 -20.37
CA LEU A 455 -3.38 -8.44 -21.83
C LEU A 455 -3.96 -7.27 -22.64
N ARG A 456 -4.69 -6.35 -22.00
CA ARG A 456 -5.17 -5.13 -22.64
C ARG A 456 -4.08 -4.08 -22.87
N ARG A 457 -2.85 -4.32 -22.39
CA ARG A 457 -1.75 -3.35 -22.42
C ARG A 457 -0.63 -3.81 -23.33
N SER A 458 -0.18 -2.94 -24.24
CA SER A 458 0.86 -3.29 -25.22
C SER A 458 2.16 -3.75 -24.54
N TRP A 459 2.52 -3.16 -23.41
CA TRP A 459 3.75 -3.46 -22.67
C TRP A 459 3.77 -4.88 -22.09
N TYR A 460 2.62 -5.46 -21.72
CA TYR A 460 2.54 -6.75 -21.05
C TYR A 460 3.01 -7.89 -21.95
N TYR A 461 2.80 -7.78 -23.27
CA TYR A 461 3.31 -8.73 -24.26
C TYR A 461 4.85 -8.80 -24.27
N ASN A 462 5.56 -7.70 -23.97
CA ASN A 462 7.01 -7.73 -23.83
C ASN A 462 7.44 -8.56 -22.61
N GLN A 463 6.73 -8.40 -21.50
CA GLN A 463 6.96 -9.18 -20.28
C GLN A 463 6.64 -10.67 -20.50
N LEU A 464 5.51 -10.99 -21.15
CA LEU A 464 5.14 -12.36 -21.46
C LEU A 464 6.10 -13.04 -22.43
N LYS A 465 6.60 -12.33 -23.46
CA LYS A 465 7.62 -12.88 -24.37
C LYS A 465 8.92 -13.23 -23.64
N LYS A 466 9.27 -12.49 -22.58
CA LYS A 466 10.42 -12.78 -21.72
C LYS A 466 10.16 -13.95 -20.78
N ASN A 467 9.01 -13.95 -20.11
CA ASN A 467 8.73 -14.89 -19.01
C ASN A 467 8.18 -16.23 -19.51
N ASN A 468 7.42 -16.22 -20.61
CA ASN A 468 6.71 -17.38 -21.18
C ASN A 468 6.90 -17.45 -22.72
N PRO A 469 8.13 -17.50 -23.25
CA PRO A 469 8.40 -17.42 -24.69
C PRO A 469 7.70 -18.50 -25.51
N ALA A 470 7.63 -19.73 -24.98
CA ALA A 470 6.97 -20.85 -25.65
C ALA A 470 5.45 -20.63 -25.83
N VAL A 471 4.80 -20.01 -24.83
CA VAL A 471 3.37 -19.69 -24.90
C VAL A 471 3.11 -18.58 -25.92
N MET A 472 3.93 -17.52 -25.88
CA MET A 472 3.74 -16.36 -26.74
C MET A 472 4.07 -16.62 -28.21
N LYS A 473 5.05 -17.49 -28.50
CA LYS A 473 5.40 -17.85 -29.88
C LYS A 473 4.21 -18.42 -30.67
N LYS A 474 3.32 -19.17 -30.01
CA LYS A 474 2.14 -19.76 -30.65
C LYS A 474 1.09 -18.74 -31.08
N ILE A 475 1.04 -17.57 -30.43
CA ILE A 475 0.09 -16.50 -30.69
C ILE A 475 0.77 -15.23 -31.20
N GLU A 476 1.94 -15.35 -31.83
CA GLU A 476 2.72 -14.18 -32.26
C GLU A 476 1.96 -13.31 -33.26
N ALA A 477 1.20 -13.92 -34.18
CA ALA A 477 0.37 -13.20 -35.13
C ALA A 477 -0.74 -12.41 -34.43
N GLU A 478 -1.50 -13.06 -33.54
CA GLU A 478 -2.61 -12.42 -32.81
C GLU A 478 -2.11 -11.32 -31.87
N SER A 479 -1.04 -11.61 -31.12
CA SER A 479 -0.46 -10.62 -30.20
C SER A 479 0.10 -9.41 -30.93
N SER A 480 0.73 -9.59 -32.10
CA SER A 480 1.22 -8.47 -32.90
C SER A 480 0.08 -7.63 -33.47
N ALA A 481 -0.98 -8.27 -33.98
CA ALA A 481 -2.17 -7.57 -34.47
C ALA A 481 -2.87 -6.75 -33.38
N PHE A 482 -3.01 -7.32 -32.16
CA PHE A 482 -3.56 -6.58 -31.02
C PHE A 482 -2.66 -5.42 -30.60
N VAL A 483 -1.34 -5.65 -30.50
CA VAL A 483 -0.39 -4.61 -30.09
C VAL A 483 -0.40 -3.42 -31.07
N GLU A 484 -0.49 -3.66 -32.38
CA GLU A 484 -0.64 -2.56 -33.34
C GLU A 484 -1.99 -1.83 -33.21
N ALA A 485 -3.09 -2.56 -32.96
CA ALA A 485 -4.41 -1.97 -32.80
C ALA A 485 -4.58 -1.16 -31.50
N VAL A 486 -3.90 -1.52 -30.42
CA VAL A 486 -4.05 -0.85 -29.10
C VAL A 486 -3.16 0.39 -28.95
N LYS A 487 -2.08 0.52 -29.73
CA LYS A 487 -1.16 1.67 -29.64
C LYS A 487 -1.86 3.02 -29.83
N PRO A 488 -2.73 3.23 -30.85
CA PRO A 488 -3.42 4.51 -31.01
C PRO A 488 -4.35 4.81 -29.82
N PHE A 489 -5.03 3.80 -29.27
CA PHE A 489 -5.83 3.95 -28.05
C PHE A 489 -4.97 4.38 -26.85
N GLU A 490 -3.82 3.75 -26.61
CA GLU A 490 -2.88 4.15 -25.53
C GLU A 490 -2.28 5.54 -25.74
N ARG A 491 -2.32 6.06 -26.98
CA ARG A 491 -1.85 7.39 -27.38
C ARG A 491 -2.92 8.48 -27.35
N ASP A 492 -4.16 8.14 -26.97
CA ASP A 492 -5.32 9.04 -27.10
C ASP A 492 -5.53 9.51 -28.57
N GLU A 493 -5.15 8.67 -29.54
CA GLU A 493 -5.34 8.89 -30.98
C GLU A 493 -6.63 8.22 -31.49
N ASN A 494 -7.03 8.53 -32.72
CA ASN A 494 -8.15 7.83 -33.36
C ASN A 494 -7.80 6.36 -33.58
N PHE A 495 -8.68 5.47 -33.13
CA PHE A 495 -8.55 4.02 -33.27
C PHE A 495 -9.88 3.41 -33.71
N ASP A 496 -9.83 2.17 -34.22
CA ASP A 496 -11.01 1.37 -34.52
C ASP A 496 -11.35 0.48 -33.31
N PRO A 497 -12.44 0.78 -32.57
CA PRO A 497 -12.81 0.00 -31.39
C PRO A 497 -13.22 -1.44 -31.73
N SER A 498 -13.83 -1.66 -32.90
CA SER A 498 -14.27 -2.97 -33.35
C SER A 498 -13.08 -3.86 -33.69
N LEU A 499 -12.09 -3.32 -34.40
CA LEU A 499 -10.84 -4.02 -34.68
C LEU A 499 -10.06 -4.33 -33.40
N LEU A 500 -9.97 -3.37 -32.48
CA LEU A 500 -9.27 -3.57 -31.20
C LEU A 500 -9.92 -4.69 -30.37
N GLU A 501 -11.24 -4.67 -30.23
CA GLU A 501 -11.99 -5.69 -29.49
C GLU A 501 -11.88 -7.06 -30.18
N GLN A 502 -11.97 -7.11 -31.51
CA GLN A 502 -11.79 -8.35 -32.28
C GLN A 502 -10.40 -8.96 -32.05
N ASN A 503 -9.34 -8.14 -32.14
CA ASN A 503 -7.97 -8.61 -31.93
C ASN A 503 -7.75 -9.05 -30.47
N TYR A 504 -8.34 -8.34 -29.51
CA TYR A 504 -8.25 -8.70 -28.10
C TYR A 504 -8.88 -10.07 -27.82
N ARG A 505 -10.09 -10.31 -28.34
CA ARG A 505 -10.77 -11.61 -28.25
C ARG A 505 -9.99 -12.71 -28.95
N ALA A 506 -9.42 -12.41 -30.12
CA ALA A 506 -8.57 -13.34 -30.84
C ALA A 506 -7.34 -13.75 -30.02
N VAL A 507 -6.71 -12.82 -29.30
CA VAL A 507 -5.62 -13.15 -28.36
C VAL A 507 -6.11 -14.11 -27.28
N MET A 508 -7.21 -13.80 -26.58
CA MET A 508 -7.70 -14.65 -25.48
C MET A 508 -8.05 -16.07 -25.96
N THR A 509 -8.82 -16.20 -27.04
CA THR A 509 -9.24 -17.50 -27.57
C THR A 509 -8.04 -18.31 -28.08
N ASN A 510 -7.13 -17.70 -28.83
CA ASN A 510 -5.97 -18.42 -29.38
C ASN A 510 -4.88 -18.69 -28.35
N LEU A 511 -4.78 -17.88 -27.29
CA LEU A 511 -3.87 -18.13 -26.17
C LEU A 511 -4.14 -19.50 -25.56
N ILE A 512 -5.41 -19.84 -25.35
CA ILE A 512 -5.81 -21.17 -24.90
C ILE A 512 -5.74 -22.18 -26.06
N GLY A 513 -6.45 -21.90 -27.16
CA GLY A 513 -6.66 -22.86 -28.24
C GLY A 513 -5.38 -23.37 -28.90
N LYS A 514 -4.37 -22.51 -29.07
CA LYS A 514 -3.10 -22.94 -29.69
C LYS A 514 -2.14 -23.59 -28.69
N ASN A 515 -2.30 -23.35 -27.39
CA ASN A 515 -1.42 -23.90 -26.35
C ASN A 515 -1.92 -25.22 -25.76
N ILE A 516 -3.21 -25.54 -25.90
CA ILE A 516 -3.85 -26.67 -25.21
C ILE A 516 -3.33 -28.05 -25.61
N GLU A 517 -2.71 -28.20 -26.78
CA GLU A 517 -2.10 -29.47 -27.21
C GLU A 517 -0.76 -29.75 -26.51
N ASP A 518 -0.02 -28.70 -26.11
CA ASP A 518 1.29 -28.83 -25.47
C ASP A 518 1.24 -28.65 -23.95
N ARG A 519 0.15 -28.04 -23.46
CA ARG A 519 0.03 -27.52 -22.09
C ARG A 519 -1.38 -27.73 -21.56
N ASN A 520 -1.47 -28.12 -20.29
CA ASN A 520 -2.76 -28.09 -19.61
C ASN A 520 -3.17 -26.64 -19.37
N CYS A 521 -4.36 -26.27 -19.82
CA CYS A 521 -4.88 -24.91 -19.70
C CYS A 521 -5.94 -24.84 -18.59
N TYR A 522 -5.85 -23.80 -17.77
CA TYR A 522 -6.70 -23.58 -16.61
C TYR A 522 -7.28 -22.18 -16.63
N ILE A 523 -8.56 -22.06 -16.28
CA ILE A 523 -9.31 -20.81 -16.20
C ILE A 523 -9.72 -20.56 -14.74
N GLY A 524 -9.45 -19.36 -14.23
CA GLY A 524 -9.89 -18.93 -12.90
C GLY A 524 -11.42 -18.87 -12.78
N LEU A 525 -11.93 -19.02 -11.55
CA LEU A 525 -13.38 -18.97 -11.26
C LEU A 525 -14.03 -17.66 -11.73
N GLU A 526 -13.33 -16.55 -11.53
CA GLU A 526 -13.77 -15.20 -11.85
C GLU A 526 -13.99 -15.00 -13.36
N LEU A 527 -13.13 -15.57 -14.20
CA LEU A 527 -13.29 -15.55 -15.66
C LEU A 527 -14.50 -16.36 -16.08
N PHE A 528 -14.68 -17.54 -15.51
CA PHE A 528 -15.82 -18.39 -15.79
C PHE A 528 -17.14 -17.68 -15.45
N GLN A 529 -17.27 -17.17 -14.23
CA GLN A 529 -18.52 -16.58 -13.73
C GLN A 529 -18.83 -15.22 -14.34
N ASN A 530 -17.82 -14.36 -14.54
CA ASN A 530 -18.09 -12.96 -14.91
C ASN A 530 -17.97 -12.69 -16.41
N GLU A 531 -17.23 -13.51 -17.17
CA GLU A 531 -16.97 -13.23 -18.59
C GLU A 531 -17.50 -14.35 -19.50
N MET A 532 -17.16 -15.60 -19.21
CA MET A 532 -17.55 -16.72 -20.08
C MET A 532 -19.05 -16.96 -20.05
N GLN A 533 -19.69 -16.89 -18.88
CA GLN A 533 -21.15 -16.97 -18.76
C GLN A 533 -21.88 -15.82 -19.46
N ARG A 534 -21.21 -14.69 -19.71
CA ARG A 534 -21.75 -13.55 -20.48
C ARG A 534 -21.42 -13.61 -21.97
N GLY A 535 -20.67 -14.62 -22.41
CA GLY A 535 -20.21 -14.75 -23.80
C GLY A 535 -19.08 -13.78 -24.18
N GLU A 536 -18.41 -13.15 -23.21
CA GLU A 536 -17.30 -12.23 -23.46
C GLU A 536 -16.01 -12.98 -23.82
N PHE A 537 -15.86 -14.19 -23.31
CA PHE A 537 -14.75 -15.10 -23.61
C PHE A 537 -15.29 -16.51 -23.88
N THR A 538 -14.91 -17.10 -25.01
CA THR A 538 -15.36 -18.44 -25.41
C THR A 538 -14.18 -19.34 -25.73
N LEU A 539 -14.34 -20.63 -25.39
CA LEU A 539 -13.39 -21.66 -25.75
C LEU A 539 -13.52 -22.04 -27.23
N PRO A 540 -12.46 -22.57 -27.84
CA PRO A 540 -12.55 -23.19 -29.16
C PRO A 540 -13.59 -24.32 -29.17
N GLN A 541 -14.19 -24.55 -30.34
CA GLN A 541 -15.19 -25.60 -30.51
C GLN A 541 -14.66 -26.98 -30.10
N GLY A 542 -15.46 -27.76 -29.39
CA GLY A 542 -15.11 -29.10 -28.92
C GLY A 542 -14.36 -29.14 -27.58
N TYR A 543 -14.07 -27.98 -26.99
CA TYR A 543 -13.51 -27.88 -25.64
C TYR A 543 -14.56 -27.43 -24.62
N GLN A 544 -14.42 -27.92 -23.40
CA GLN A 544 -15.25 -27.56 -22.25
C GLN A 544 -14.40 -27.31 -21.00
N LEU A 545 -15.03 -26.73 -19.99
CA LEU A 545 -14.43 -26.53 -18.67
C LEU A 545 -14.87 -27.64 -17.72
N VAL A 546 -13.90 -28.24 -17.03
CA VAL A 546 -14.15 -29.18 -15.94
C VAL A 546 -13.58 -28.60 -14.64
N PRO A 547 -14.36 -28.51 -13.55
CA PRO A 547 -13.84 -28.12 -12.24
C PRO A 547 -12.67 -29.03 -11.84
N HIS A 548 -11.51 -28.43 -11.58
CA HIS A 548 -10.27 -29.12 -11.28
C HIS A 548 -9.55 -28.45 -10.10
N LEU A 549 -9.90 -28.89 -8.89
CA LEU A 549 -9.43 -28.35 -7.61
C LEU A 549 -9.76 -26.86 -7.44
N LEU A 550 -8.85 -25.94 -7.75
CA LEU A 550 -9.00 -24.50 -7.50
C LEU A 550 -9.18 -23.67 -8.78
N ALA A 551 -9.24 -24.31 -9.94
CA ALA A 551 -9.50 -23.67 -11.23
C ALA A 551 -10.31 -24.62 -12.13
N PHE A 552 -10.76 -24.15 -13.30
CA PHE A 552 -11.36 -24.99 -14.31
C PHE A 552 -10.32 -25.46 -15.32
N LYS A 553 -10.17 -26.77 -15.50
CA LYS A 553 -9.32 -27.33 -16.56
C LYS A 553 -10.07 -27.29 -17.88
N VAL A 554 -9.41 -26.83 -18.94
CA VAL A 554 -9.91 -26.90 -20.31
C VAL A 554 -9.62 -28.30 -20.85
N VAL A 555 -10.67 -29.02 -21.27
CA VAL A 555 -10.56 -30.41 -21.77
C VAL A 555 -11.33 -30.59 -23.07
N LYS A 556 -10.92 -31.57 -23.87
CA LYS A 556 -11.56 -31.91 -25.14
C LYS A 556 -12.61 -33.01 -24.93
N GLY A 557 -13.78 -32.86 -25.56
CA GLY A 557 -14.86 -33.85 -25.48
C GLY A 557 -15.62 -33.81 -24.15
N THR A 558 -16.58 -34.73 -23.99
CA THR A 558 -17.55 -34.76 -22.87
C THR A 558 -17.30 -35.89 -21.87
N GLU A 559 -16.14 -36.56 -21.96
CA GLU A 559 -15.81 -37.68 -21.11
C GLU A 559 -15.54 -37.25 -19.66
N TYR A 560 -15.68 -38.21 -18.73
CA TYR A 560 -15.37 -37.99 -17.34
C TYR A 560 -13.86 -37.74 -17.16
N ILE A 561 -13.51 -36.66 -16.46
CA ILE A 561 -12.13 -36.31 -16.15
C ILE A 561 -11.91 -36.49 -14.64
N PRO A 562 -11.10 -37.49 -14.21
CA PRO A 562 -10.78 -37.68 -12.81
C PRO A 562 -9.86 -36.56 -12.29
N VAL A 563 -10.01 -36.23 -11.01
CA VAL A 563 -9.18 -35.23 -10.32
C VAL A 563 -8.66 -35.81 -9.00
N PRO A 564 -7.38 -35.55 -8.66
CA PRO A 564 -6.81 -35.98 -7.38
C PRO A 564 -7.56 -35.41 -6.17
N ASP A 565 -7.40 -36.03 -5.01
CA ASP A 565 -7.96 -35.50 -3.78
C ASP A 565 -7.44 -34.08 -3.47
N PRO A 566 -8.28 -33.18 -2.91
CA PRO A 566 -7.88 -31.83 -2.58
C PRO A 566 -6.96 -31.83 -1.34
N LYS A 567 -5.67 -32.11 -1.55
CA LYS A 567 -4.66 -32.21 -0.46
C LYS A 567 -4.06 -30.87 -0.02
N PHE A 568 -4.48 -29.76 -0.62
CA PHE A 568 -3.99 -28.43 -0.24
C PHE A 568 -4.55 -27.97 1.11
N THR A 569 -3.81 -27.10 1.80
CA THR A 569 -4.21 -26.47 3.05
C THR A 569 -4.17 -24.96 2.89
N ILE A 570 -5.23 -24.26 3.32
CA ILE A 570 -5.28 -22.80 3.35
C ILE A 570 -5.57 -22.37 4.77
N ARG A 571 -4.59 -21.77 5.44
CA ARG A 571 -4.74 -21.26 6.81
C ARG A 571 -5.56 -19.98 6.77
N LEU A 572 -6.73 -20.01 7.39
CA LEU A 572 -7.58 -18.84 7.58
C LEU A 572 -7.33 -18.25 8.99
N PRO A 573 -7.00 -16.96 9.11
CA PRO A 573 -6.88 -16.32 10.41
C PRO A 573 -8.25 -16.18 11.09
N LYS A 574 -8.23 -15.94 12.41
CA LYS A 574 -9.45 -15.72 13.20
C LYS A 574 -10.24 -14.50 12.71
N GLN A 575 -9.55 -13.43 12.35
CA GLN A 575 -10.16 -12.24 11.80
C GLN A 575 -10.01 -12.26 10.28
N LYS A 576 -11.14 -12.23 9.58
CA LYS A 576 -11.19 -12.31 8.12
C LYS A 576 -11.60 -10.95 7.56
N ASN A 577 -10.72 -10.34 6.79
CA ASN A 577 -11.09 -9.17 5.99
C ASN A 577 -11.85 -9.62 4.73
N LYS A 578 -12.33 -8.64 3.94
CA LYS A 578 -13.04 -8.92 2.67
C LYS A 578 -12.24 -9.80 1.70
N TYR A 579 -10.90 -9.70 1.73
CA TYR A 579 -10.05 -10.45 0.81
C TYR A 579 -9.97 -11.94 1.18
N ILE A 580 -9.81 -12.23 2.48
CA ILE A 580 -9.78 -13.60 3.01
C ILE A 580 -11.16 -14.26 2.86
N GLN A 581 -12.24 -13.50 3.06
CA GLN A 581 -13.60 -13.99 2.82
C GLN A 581 -13.81 -14.36 1.35
N PHE A 582 -13.34 -13.53 0.42
CA PHE A 582 -13.40 -13.85 -1.01
C PHE A 582 -12.64 -15.14 -1.35
N ILE A 583 -11.44 -15.35 -0.78
CA ILE A 583 -10.67 -16.59 -0.97
C ILE A 583 -11.45 -17.80 -0.41
N GLU A 584 -12.00 -17.70 0.80
CA GLU A 584 -12.81 -18.76 1.41
C GLU A 584 -14.02 -19.11 0.53
N THR A 585 -14.75 -18.11 0.05
CA THR A 585 -15.90 -18.31 -0.84
C THR A 585 -15.48 -18.91 -2.18
N THR A 586 -14.37 -18.45 -2.76
CA THR A 586 -13.86 -18.92 -4.05
C THR A 586 -13.44 -20.40 -3.97
N VAL A 587 -12.70 -20.77 -2.93
CA VAL A 587 -12.25 -22.15 -2.73
C VAL A 587 -13.43 -23.07 -2.43
N GLY A 588 -14.36 -22.64 -1.57
CA GLY A 588 -15.59 -23.38 -1.30
C GLY A 588 -16.42 -23.62 -2.56
N THR A 589 -16.54 -22.60 -3.42
CA THR A 589 -17.27 -22.67 -4.70
C THR A 589 -16.62 -23.65 -5.67
N MET A 590 -15.29 -23.65 -5.78
CA MET A 590 -14.61 -24.61 -6.66
C MET A 590 -14.73 -26.06 -6.17
N LEU A 591 -14.67 -26.28 -4.85
CA LEU A 591 -14.89 -27.61 -4.26
C LEU A 591 -16.31 -28.11 -4.52
N THR A 592 -17.32 -27.24 -4.41
CA THR A 592 -18.72 -27.61 -4.67
C THR A 592 -19.01 -27.81 -6.16
N TYR A 593 -18.42 -27.00 -7.04
CA TYR A 593 -18.46 -27.26 -8.49
C TYR A 593 -17.85 -28.62 -8.83
N ARG A 594 -16.73 -29.01 -8.20
CA ARG A 594 -16.20 -30.36 -8.39
C ARG A 594 -17.14 -31.43 -7.86
N ALA A 595 -17.72 -31.26 -6.67
CA ALA A 595 -18.69 -32.21 -6.13
C ALA A 595 -19.91 -32.40 -7.06
N ALA A 596 -20.45 -31.30 -7.61
CA ALA A 596 -21.55 -31.35 -8.57
C ALA A 596 -21.17 -32.10 -9.85
N TYR A 597 -19.94 -31.90 -10.36
CA TYR A 597 -19.41 -32.66 -11.50
C TYR A 597 -19.31 -34.17 -11.19
N GLU A 598 -18.80 -34.56 -10.02
CA GLU A 598 -18.75 -35.98 -9.63
C GLU A 598 -20.16 -36.61 -9.56
N LEU A 599 -21.14 -35.88 -9.02
CA LEU A 599 -22.54 -36.33 -8.95
C LEU A 599 -23.16 -36.49 -10.33
N GLN A 600 -22.87 -35.58 -11.27
CA GLN A 600 -23.36 -35.66 -12.65
C GLN A 600 -22.94 -36.98 -13.33
N PHE A 601 -21.78 -37.53 -12.97
CA PHE A 601 -21.27 -38.81 -13.48
C PHE A 601 -21.55 -40.00 -12.54
N GLY A 602 -22.37 -39.81 -11.50
CA GLY A 602 -22.78 -40.88 -10.58
C GLY A 602 -21.74 -41.26 -9.50
N TYR A 603 -20.66 -40.50 -9.35
CA TYR A 603 -19.59 -40.78 -8.38
C TYR A 603 -19.86 -40.13 -7.01
N LYS A 604 -20.91 -40.58 -6.31
CA LYS A 604 -21.31 -40.04 -4.99
C LYS A 604 -20.18 -40.06 -3.96
N GLU A 605 -19.41 -41.15 -3.86
CA GLU A 605 -18.29 -41.24 -2.91
C GLU A 605 -17.15 -40.25 -3.23
N ARG A 606 -16.92 -39.93 -4.51
CA ARG A 606 -15.96 -38.89 -4.90
C ARG A 606 -16.48 -37.50 -4.55
N ALA A 607 -17.75 -37.22 -4.82
CA ALA A 607 -18.39 -35.96 -4.46
C ALA A 607 -18.26 -35.66 -2.96
N LYS A 608 -18.43 -36.70 -2.12
CA LYS A 608 -18.29 -36.62 -0.66
C LYS A 608 -16.94 -36.06 -0.22
N VAL A 609 -15.84 -36.46 -0.87
CA VAL A 609 -14.48 -35.99 -0.51
C VAL A 609 -14.36 -34.47 -0.59
N TYR A 610 -14.92 -33.85 -1.63
CA TYR A 610 -14.85 -32.40 -1.82
C TYR A 610 -15.81 -31.65 -0.89
N ILE A 611 -16.99 -32.21 -0.65
CA ILE A 611 -17.98 -31.66 0.31
C ILE A 611 -17.40 -31.68 1.73
N ASP A 612 -16.81 -32.80 2.15
CA ASP A 612 -16.22 -32.94 3.47
C ASP A 612 -15.02 -31.98 3.64
N LYS A 613 -14.21 -31.79 2.60
CA LYS A 613 -13.14 -30.78 2.58
C LYS A 613 -13.70 -29.37 2.76
N ALA A 614 -14.77 -29.02 2.04
CA ALA A 614 -15.41 -27.71 2.15
C ALA A 614 -15.95 -27.46 3.56
N LYS A 615 -16.68 -28.43 4.14
CA LYS A 615 -17.24 -28.35 5.50
C LYS A 615 -16.16 -28.21 6.57
N LYS A 616 -15.08 -29.01 6.44
CA LYS A 616 -14.03 -29.09 7.45
C LYS A 616 -13.13 -27.86 7.45
N ASP A 617 -12.66 -27.44 6.27
CA ASP A 617 -11.59 -26.45 6.16
C ASP A 617 -12.13 -25.04 5.90
N PHE A 618 -13.36 -24.91 5.40
CA PHE A 618 -14.02 -23.63 5.06
C PHE A 618 -15.41 -23.53 5.70
N PRO A 619 -15.53 -23.61 7.05
CA PRO A 619 -16.82 -23.66 7.73
C PRO A 619 -17.69 -22.40 7.56
N GLY A 620 -17.11 -21.28 7.10
CA GLY A 620 -17.88 -20.06 6.77
C GLY A 620 -18.57 -20.13 5.41
N TYR A 621 -18.20 -21.10 4.55
CA TYR A 621 -18.79 -21.27 3.24
C TYR A 621 -20.06 -22.13 3.32
N GLN A 622 -21.17 -21.60 2.78
CA GLN A 622 -22.44 -22.31 2.70
C GLN A 622 -22.48 -23.16 1.43
N ILE A 623 -22.60 -24.48 1.61
CA ILE A 623 -22.72 -25.42 0.48
C ILE A 623 -24.13 -25.31 -0.12
N PRO A 624 -24.27 -25.17 -1.45
CA PRO A 624 -25.57 -25.11 -2.12
C PRO A 624 -26.47 -26.30 -1.77
N TYR A 625 -27.76 -26.02 -1.55
CA TYR A 625 -28.75 -27.03 -1.14
C TYR A 625 -28.91 -28.14 -2.18
N GLU A 626 -28.83 -27.79 -3.47
CA GLU A 626 -28.95 -28.71 -4.59
C GLU A 626 -27.87 -29.80 -4.56
N ILE A 627 -26.65 -29.44 -4.14
CA ILE A 627 -25.53 -30.37 -4.02
C ILE A 627 -25.74 -31.28 -2.81
N LEU A 628 -26.20 -30.74 -1.68
CA LEU A 628 -26.51 -31.54 -0.50
C LEU A 628 -27.65 -32.54 -0.78
N ARG A 629 -28.70 -32.10 -1.48
CA ARG A 629 -29.81 -32.95 -1.91
C ARG A 629 -29.35 -34.02 -2.91
N GLY A 630 -28.39 -33.72 -3.78
CA GLY A 630 -27.83 -34.72 -4.71
C GLY A 630 -27.01 -35.82 -4.01
N MET A 631 -26.60 -35.62 -2.76
CA MET A 631 -25.91 -36.62 -1.95
C MET A 631 -26.88 -37.62 -1.30
N GLU A 632 -28.10 -37.17 -0.96
CA GLU A 632 -29.22 -38.02 -0.52
C GLU A 632 -29.61 -39.01 -1.65
#